data_AF-Q7RLK7-F1
#
_entry.id   AF-Q7RLK7-F1
#
_cell.length_a   1.000
_cell.length_b   1.000
_cell.length_c   1.000
_cell.angle_alpha   90.00
_cell.angle_beta   90.00
_cell.angle_gamma   90.00
#
_symmetry.space_group_name_H-M   'P 1'
#
loop_
_entity.id
_entity.type
_entity.pdbx_description
1 polymer ?
#
loop_
_entity_poly.entity_id
_entity_poly.type
_entity_poly.pdbx_seq_one_letter_code
_entity_poly.pdbx_strand_id
1 'polypeptide(L)' 'MNIKNLDDIKYKIHKIQVLNDNDDKAKTILNKAAEKVQPIMKKRRFLVELLSEFLPKNPNLLGLNIVGKSEIKVL' A
#
# COMPACT_ATOMS: atom_id res chain seq x y z
N MET A 1 8.12 -15.95 4.32
CA MET A 1 7.69 -15.07 5.43
C MET A 1 7.30 -15.96 6.60
N ASN A 2 7.95 -15.85 7.76
CA ASN A 2 7.66 -16.69 8.92
C ASN A 2 6.47 -16.07 9.67
N ILE A 3 5.25 -16.54 9.39
CA ILE A 3 4.01 -15.99 9.97
C ILE A 3 3.91 -16.50 11.40
N LYS A 4 4.12 -15.61 12.39
CA LYS A 4 4.17 -15.99 13.80
C LYS A 4 2.95 -15.51 14.60
N ASN A 5 2.20 -14.53 14.09
CA ASN A 5 1.10 -13.90 14.83
C ASN A 5 -0.05 -13.46 13.91
N LEU A 6 -1.29 -13.45 14.42
CA LEU A 6 -2.49 -12.89 13.75
C LEU A 6 -2.27 -11.45 13.26
N ASP A 7 -1.49 -10.67 14.00
CA ASP A 7 -1.13 -9.29 13.64
C ASP A 7 -0.34 -9.23 12.32
N ASP A 8 0.45 -10.27 11.98
CA ASP A 8 1.20 -10.35 10.72
C ASP A 8 0.30 -10.51 9.50
N ILE A 9 -0.89 -11.07 9.72
CA ILE A 9 -1.89 -11.32 8.69
C ILE A 9 -2.81 -10.11 8.55
N LYS A 10 -3.23 -9.53 9.69
CA LYS A 10 -4.25 -8.46 9.73
C LYS A 10 -3.68 -7.08 9.42
N TYR A 11 -2.58 -6.69 10.06
CA TYR A 11 -2.07 -5.32 10.00
C TYR A 11 -0.99 -5.16 8.95
N LYS A 12 -1.42 -5.17 7.70
CA LYS A 12 -0.59 -5.03 6.51
C LYS A 12 -1.38 -4.37 5.37
N ILE A 13 -0.69 -4.15 4.27
CA ILE A 13 -1.31 -3.89 2.97
C ILE A 13 -1.70 -5.25 2.37
N HIS A 14 -2.96 -5.41 1.98
CA HIS A 14 -3.47 -6.68 1.46
C HIS A 14 -3.30 -6.84 -0.04
N LYS A 15 -3.50 -5.75 -0.80
CA LYS A 15 -3.35 -5.74 -2.26
C LYS A 15 -2.52 -4.54 -2.70
N ILE A 16 -1.76 -4.75 -3.77
CA ILE A 16 -1.00 -3.70 -4.45
C ILE A 16 -1.45 -3.67 -5.90
N GLN A 17 -1.70 -2.47 -6.43
CA GLN A 17 -2.10 -2.27 -7.82
C GLN A 17 -1.28 -1.14 -8.45
N VAL A 18 -0.80 -1.36 -9.66
CA VAL A 18 -0.12 -0.35 -10.49
C VAL A 18 -1.04 0.12 -11.61
N LEU A 19 -0.70 1.23 -12.26
CA LEU A 19 -1.44 1.73 -13.43
C LEU A 19 -1.25 0.83 -14.65
N ASN A 20 -0.04 0.33 -14.85
CA ASN A 20 0.30 -0.60 -15.91
C ASN A 20 0.87 -1.89 -15.29
N ASP A 21 0.17 -3.00 -15.47
CA ASP A 21 0.61 -4.30 -14.93
C ASP A 21 1.94 -4.79 -15.53
N ASN A 22 2.39 -4.23 -16.65
CA ASN A 22 3.71 -4.55 -17.21
C ASN A 22 4.84 -3.64 -16.68
N ASP A 23 4.53 -2.71 -15.77
CA ASP A 23 5.54 -1.85 -15.13
C ASP A 23 6.11 -2.50 -13.85
N ASP A 24 7.16 -3.30 -14.05
CA ASP A 24 7.87 -3.97 -12.96
C ASP A 24 8.54 -2.99 -11.98
N LYS A 25 8.87 -1.78 -12.44
CA LYS A 25 9.51 -0.77 -11.62
C LYS A 25 8.51 -0.18 -10.63
N ALA A 26 7.33 0.21 -11.12
CA ALA A 26 6.23 0.69 -10.27
C ALA A 26 5.83 -0.39 -9.25
N LYS A 27 5.67 -1.65 -9.70
CA LYS A 27 5.37 -2.78 -8.82
C LYS A 27 6.43 -2.95 -7.75
N THR A 28 7.71 -2.92 -8.12
CA THR A 28 8.82 -3.08 -7.18
C THR A 28 8.84 -1.96 -6.13
N ILE A 29 8.60 -0.71 -6.54
CA ILE A 29 8.59 0.44 -5.63
C ILE A 29 7.46 0.31 -4.60
N LEU A 30 6.24 0.00 -5.04
CA LEU A 30 5.09 -0.16 -4.15
C LEU A 30 5.26 -1.34 -3.18
N ASN A 31 5.78 -2.48 -3.67
CA ASN A 31 6.08 -3.63 -2.81
C ASN A 31 7.11 -3.26 -1.73
N LYS A 32 8.21 -2.59 -2.11
CA LYS A 32 9.23 -2.13 -1.15
C LYS A 32 8.67 -1.13 -0.15
N ALA A 33 7.79 -0.22 -0.58
CA ALA A 33 7.11 0.71 0.32
C ALA A 33 6.24 -0.04 1.34
N ALA A 34 5.45 -1.01 0.87
CA ALA A 34 4.58 -1.83 1.72
C ALA A 34 5.36 -2.63 2.78
N GLU A 35 6.49 -3.22 2.40
CA GLU A 35 7.38 -3.93 3.32
C GLU A 35 7.97 -2.99 4.38
N LYS A 36 8.46 -1.81 3.97
CA LYS A 36 9.08 -0.84 4.87
C LYS A 36 8.12 -0.30 5.93
N VAL A 37 6.84 -0.13 5.61
CA VAL A 37 5.85 0.41 6.55
C VAL A 37 5.21 -0.65 7.44
N GLN A 38 5.42 -1.94 7.15
CA GLN A 38 4.81 -3.02 7.91
C GLN A 38 5.04 -2.93 9.44
N PRO A 39 6.22 -2.54 9.96
CA PRO A 39 6.43 -2.38 11.41
C PRO A 39 5.51 -1.33 12.05
N ILE A 40 5.33 -0.18 11.38
CA ILE A 40 4.44 0.88 11.91
C ILE A 40 2.96 0.47 11.78
N MET A 41 2.61 -0.27 10.71
CA MET A 41 1.26 -0.81 10.55
C MET A 41 0.88 -1.74 11.70
N LYS A 42 1.75 -2.68 12.07
CA LYS A 42 1.53 -3.57 13.23
C LYS A 42 1.44 -2.78 14.52
N LYS A 43 2.40 -1.89 14.79
CA LYS A 43 2.45 -1.09 16.02
C LYS A 43 1.19 -0.21 16.20
N ARG A 44 0.63 0.31 15.11
CA ARG A 44 -0.54 1.20 15.13
C ARG A 44 -1.85 0.49 14.77
N ARG A 45 -1.81 -0.82 14.53
CA ARG A 45 -2.95 -1.63 14.08
C ARG A 45 -3.61 -1.08 12.80
N PHE A 46 -2.80 -0.58 11.87
CA PHE A 46 -3.27 -0.16 10.57
C PHE A 46 -3.47 -1.36 9.65
N LEU A 47 -4.59 -1.35 8.96
CA LEU A 47 -4.96 -2.29 7.92
C LEU A 47 -5.30 -1.47 6.69
N VAL A 48 -4.73 -1.83 5.54
CA VAL A 48 -5.00 -1.19 4.25
C VAL A 48 -5.38 -2.30 3.28
N GLU A 49 -6.58 -2.21 2.73
CA GLU A 49 -7.05 -3.20 1.75
C GLU A 49 -6.28 -3.07 0.43
N LEU A 50 -6.07 -1.84 -0.04
CA LEU A 50 -5.44 -1.57 -1.32
C LEU A 50 -4.44 -0.41 -1.23
N LEU A 51 -3.21 -0.67 -1.66
CA LEU A 51 -2.23 0.36 -2.03
C LEU A 51 -2.19 0.44 -3.56
N SER A 52 -2.57 1.57 -4.15
CA SER A 52 -2.61 1.72 -5.61
C SER A 52 -1.79 2.90 -6.13
N GLU A 53 -1.18 2.71 -7.29
CA GLU A 53 -0.63 3.81 -8.09
C GLU A 53 -1.77 4.65 -8.69
N PHE A 54 -1.55 5.94 -8.87
CA PHE A 54 -2.46 6.82 -9.61
C PHE A 54 -1.74 7.98 -10.28
N LEU A 55 -2.37 8.55 -11.31
CA LEU A 55 -1.89 9.75 -11.99
C LEU A 55 -2.97 10.84 -11.94
N PRO A 56 -2.95 11.73 -10.93
CA PRO A 56 -3.97 12.75 -10.78
C PRO A 56 -3.77 13.90 -11.78
N LYS A 57 -4.87 14.59 -12.11
CA LYS A 57 -4.82 15.81 -12.95
C LYS A 57 -4.05 16.95 -12.28
N ASN A 58 -4.08 17.03 -10.95
CA ASN A 58 -3.32 18.01 -10.20
C ASN A 58 -1.93 17.45 -9.89
N PRO A 59 -0.84 18.01 -10.45
CA PRO A 59 0.52 17.49 -10.24
C PRO A 59 1.00 17.64 -8.78
N ASN A 60 0.38 18.50 -7.98
CA ASN A 60 0.72 18.67 -6.56
C ASN A 60 0.06 17.61 -5.66
N LEU A 61 -0.81 16.76 -6.20
CA LEU A 61 -1.47 15.71 -5.45
C LEU A 61 -0.62 14.43 -5.47
N LEU A 62 0.19 14.23 -4.44
CA LEU A 62 1.14 13.10 -4.38
C LEU A 62 0.54 11.82 -3.79
N GLY A 63 -0.60 11.93 -3.09
CA GLY A 63 -1.27 10.78 -2.52
C GLY A 63 -2.66 11.08 -1.97
N LEU A 64 -3.44 10.03 -1.76
CA LEU A 64 -4.80 10.10 -1.22
C LEU A 64 -5.05 8.96 -0.22
N ASN A 65 -5.81 9.25 0.82
CA ASN A 65 -6.35 8.25 1.73
C ASN A 65 -7.88 8.20 1.58
N ILE A 66 -8.38 7.12 0.98
CA ILE A 66 -9.79 6.87 0.71
C ILE A 66 -10.34 5.92 1.78
N VAL A 67 -10.78 6.51 2.90
CA VAL A 67 -11.19 5.78 4.11
C VAL A 67 -12.31 4.77 3.82
N GLY A 68 -13.33 5.14 3.04
CA GLY A 68 -14.48 4.28 2.76
C GLY A 68 -14.15 2.99 2.01
N LYS A 69 -13.00 2.93 1.33
CA LYS A 69 -12.52 1.74 0.60
C LYS A 69 -11.27 1.12 1.22
N SER A 70 -10.78 1.67 2.33
CA SER A 70 -9.47 1.34 2.90
C SER A 70 -8.37 1.31 1.82
N GLU A 71 -8.35 2.36 1.00
CA GLU A 71 -7.44 2.49 -0.14
C GLU A 71 -6.50 3.68 0.06
N ILE A 72 -5.21 3.45 -0.15
CA ILE A 72 -4.20 4.50 -0.23
C ILE A 72 -3.71 4.60 -1.67
N LYS A 73 -3.73 5.80 -2.24
CA LYS A 73 -3.16 6.09 -3.56
C LYS A 73 -1.84 6.82 -3.43
N VAL A 74 -0.86 6.47 -4.25
CA VAL A 74 0.47 7.09 -4.29
C VAL A 74 0.86 7.34 -5.75
N LEU A 75 1.40 8.53 -6.04
CA LEU A 75 1.94 8.91 -7.34
C LEU A 75 3.34 8.33 -7.55
#